data_AF-A0A372JYD7-F1
#
_entry.id   AF-A0A372JYD7-F1
#
_cell.length_a   1.000
_cell.length_b   1.000
_cell.length_c   1.000
_cell.angle_alpha   90.00
_cell.angle_beta   90.00
_cell.angle_gamma   90.00
#
_symmetry.space_group_name_H-M   'P 1'
#
loop_
_entity.id
_entity.type
_entity.pdbx_description
1 polymer ?
#
loop_
_entity_poly.entity_id
_entity_poly.type
_entity_poly.pdbx_seq_one_letter_code
_entity_poly.pdbx_strand_id
1 'polypeptide(L)' 'MHRTVEELSFAFLVLLNQPLARTEAANRFEQLWNETNEAASASLGTERAISYISLLKDMDKKWRRLRVLN' A
#
# COMPACT_ATOMS: atom_id res chain seq x y z
N MET A 1 5.19 -15.54 -5.95
CA MET A 1 6.21 -14.49 -6.13
C MET A 1 5.54 -13.19 -5.74
N HIS A 2 6.03 -12.48 -4.72
CA HIS A 2 5.43 -11.20 -4.30
C HIS A 2 5.89 -10.07 -5.24
N ARG A 3 5.02 -9.10 -5.51
CA ARG A 3 5.40 -7.85 -6.20
C ARG A 3 6.51 -7.13 -5.42
N THR A 4 7.39 -6.43 -6.13
CA THR A 4 8.45 -5.64 -5.48
C THR A 4 7.89 -4.41 -4.78
N VAL A 5 8.70 -3.77 -3.93
CA VAL A 5 8.34 -2.53 -3.25
C VAL A 5 7.98 -1.44 -4.27
N GLU A 6 8.71 -1.35 -5.37
CA GLU A 6 8.51 -0.37 -6.44
C GLU A 6 7.16 -0.60 -7.15
N GLU A 7 6.83 -1.85 -7.45
CA GLU A 7 5.56 -2.21 -8.09
C GLU A 7 4.36 -1.93 -7.18
N LEU A 8 4.47 -2.24 -5.88
CA LEU A 8 3.43 -1.93 -4.89
C LEU A 8 3.27 -0.43 -4.68
N SER A 9 4.40 0.30 -4.60
CA SER A 9 4.41 1.76 -4.48
C SER A 9 3.75 2.41 -5.70
N PHE A 10 4.09 1.96 -6.90
CA PHE A 10 3.46 2.43 -8.14
C PHE A 10 1.96 2.15 -8.16
N ALA A 11 1.54 0.92 -7.82
CA ALA A 11 0.13 0.56 -7.75
C ALA A 11 -0.64 1.43 -6.74
N PHE A 12 -0.02 1.77 -5.61
CA PHE A 12 -0.62 2.65 -4.62
C PHE A 12 -0.77 4.07 -5.16
N LEU A 13 0.26 4.62 -5.81
CA LEU A 13 0.18 5.93 -6.45
C LEU A 13 -0.91 5.98 -7.52
N VAL A 14 -1.04 4.94 -8.33
CA VAL A 14 -2.11 4.83 -9.33
C VAL A 14 -3.47 4.84 -8.63
N LEU A 15 -3.66 4.05 -7.57
CA LEU A 15 -4.91 4.03 -6.80
C LEU A 15 -5.29 5.42 -6.28
N LEU A 16 -4.32 6.17 -5.74
CA LEU A 16 -4.58 7.51 -5.18
C LEU A 16 -5.02 8.54 -6.23
N ASN A 17 -4.68 8.35 -7.50
CA ASN A 17 -4.99 9.30 -8.58
C ASN A 17 -6.19 8.88 -9.42
N GLN A 18 -6.73 7.67 -9.21
CA GLN A 18 -7.91 7.22 -9.95
C GLN A 18 -9.19 7.83 -9.37
N PRO A 19 -10.10 8.35 -10.22
CA PRO A 19 -11.41 8.85 -9.78
C PRO A 19 -12.34 7.67 -9.49
N LEU A 20 -12.14 7.03 -8.34
CA LEU A 20 -12.94 5.88 -7.89
C LEU A 20 -14.01 6.31 -6.88
N ALA A 21 -15.13 5.59 -6.89
CA ALA A 21 -16.09 5.65 -5.79
C ALA A 21 -15.39 5.24 -4.48
N ARG A 22 -15.80 5.86 -3.36
CA ARG A 22 -15.15 5.67 -2.05
C ARG A 22 -15.04 4.20 -1.62
N THR A 23 -16.10 3.42 -1.83
CA THR A 23 -16.14 1.99 -1.49
C THR A 23 -15.17 1.18 -2.33
N GLU A 24 -15.12 1.45 -3.64
CA GLU A 24 -14.17 0.80 -4.56
C GLU A 24 -12.72 1.15 -4.22
N ALA A 25 -12.45 2.42 -3.92
CA ALA A 25 -11.12 2.87 -3.50
C ALA A 25 -10.68 2.16 -2.20
N ALA A 26 -11.60 2.01 -1.23
CA ALA A 26 -11.32 1.34 0.03
C ALA A 26 -11.02 -0.16 -0.15
N ASN A 27 -11.80 -0.86 -0.97
CA ASN A 27 -11.58 -2.28 -1.28
C ASN A 27 -10.21 -2.50 -1.94
N ARG A 28 -9.86 -1.66 -2.93
CA ARG A 28 -8.55 -1.74 -3.61
C ARG A 28 -7.39 -1.39 -2.67
N PHE A 29 -7.59 -0.41 -1.79
CA PHE A 29 -6.60 -0.09 -0.77
C PHE A 29 -6.35 -1.27 0.15
N GLU A 30 -7.41 -1.91 0.66
CA GLU A 30 -7.30 -3.08 1.54
C GLU A 30 -6.57 -4.24 0.87
N GLN A 31 -6.87 -4.53 -0.39
CA GLN A 31 -6.16 -5.54 -1.17
C GLN A 31 -4.66 -5.24 -1.27
N LEU A 32 -4.32 -4.00 -1.65
CA LEU A 32 -2.92 -3.60 -1.80
C LEU A 32 -2.17 -3.56 -0.45
N TRP A 33 -2.87 -3.16 0.61
CA TRP A 33 -2.36 -3.17 1.98
C TRP A 33 -2.02 -4.59 2.43
N ASN A 34 -2.93 -5.54 2.20
CA ASN A 34 -2.73 -6.94 2.57
C ASN A 34 -1.56 -7.54 1.80
N GLU A 35 -1.49 -7.33 0.49
CA GLU A 35 -0.37 -7.82 -0.31
C GLU A 35 0.98 -7.24 0.12
N THR A 36 1.02 -5.95 0.46
CA THR A 36 2.25 -5.31 0.97
C THR A 36 2.63 -5.86 2.34
N ASN A 37 1.67 -6.16 3.21
CA ASN A 37 1.94 -6.83 4.50
C ASN A 37 2.43 -8.26 4.34
N GLU A 38 1.87 -9.02 3.40
CA GLU A 38 2.34 -10.37 3.09
C GLU A 38 3.78 -10.34 2.57
N ALA A 39 4.10 -9.42 1.64
CA ALA A 39 5.45 -9.24 1.12
C ALA A 39 6.44 -8.81 2.22
N ALA A 40 6.02 -7.92 3.14
CA ALA A 40 6.80 -7.52 4.30
C ALA A 40 7.08 -8.72 5.22
N SER A 41 6.04 -9.49 5.52
CA SER A 41 6.10 -10.67 6.39
C SER A 41 7.01 -11.75 5.82
N ALA A 42 6.90 -12.01 4.51
CA ALA A 42 7.76 -12.96 3.80
C ALA A 42 9.23 -12.49 3.73
N SER A 43 9.48 -11.19 3.87
CA SER A 43 10.83 -10.60 3.82
C SER A 43 11.46 -10.42 5.21
N LEU A 44 10.76 -10.76 6.30
CA LEU A 44 11.27 -10.58 7.67
C LEU A 44 12.62 -11.27 7.86
N GLY A 45 13.52 -10.60 8.58
CA GLY A 45 14.91 -11.06 8.75
C GLY A 45 15.84 -10.73 7.59
N THR A 46 15.35 -10.07 6.53
CA THR A 46 16.17 -9.54 5.44
C THR A 46 16.12 -8.01 5.41
N GLU A 47 17.12 -7.39 4.77
CA GLU A 47 17.14 -5.92 4.57
C GLU A 47 15.92 -5.41 3.79
N ARG A 48 15.32 -6.26 2.94
CA ARG A 48 14.15 -5.90 2.12
C ARG A 48 12.90 -5.62 2.95
N ALA A 49 12.76 -6.22 4.15
CA ALA A 49 11.63 -5.97 5.03
C ALA A 49 11.47 -4.48 5.38
N ILE A 50 12.60 -3.78 5.56
CA ILE A 50 12.60 -2.36 5.94
C ILE A 50 11.89 -1.51 4.88
N SER A 51 12.11 -1.82 3.60
CA SER A 51 11.48 -1.10 2.49
C SER A 51 9.97 -1.33 2.42
N TYR A 52 9.50 -2.57 2.59
CA TYR A 52 8.05 -2.85 2.64
C TYR A 52 7.37 -2.21 3.87
N ILE A 53 8.01 -2.27 5.04
CA ILE A 53 7.49 -1.64 6.27
C ILE A 53 7.42 -0.11 6.09
N SER A 54 8.41 0.49 5.45
CA SER A 54 8.41 1.92 5.15
C SER A 54 7.27 2.29 4.20
N LEU A 55 7.03 1.47 3.17
CA LEU A 55 5.90 1.64 2.26
C LEU A 55 4.55 1.55 2.99
N LEU A 56 4.36 0.56 3.88
CA LEU A 56 3.12 0.43 4.68
C LEU A 56 2.84 1.69 5.53
N LYS A 57 3.87 2.24 6.19
CA LYS A 57 3.72 3.49 6.95
C LYS A 57 3.29 4.65 6.05
N ASP A 58 3.86 4.73 4.85
CA ASP A 58 3.56 5.78 3.89
C ASP A 58 2.14 5.65 3.31
N MET A 59 1.72 4.41 3.05
CA MET A 59 0.35 4.07 2.66
C MET A 59 -0.67 4.50 3.70
N ASP A 60 -0.49 4.13 4.97
CA ASP A 60 -1.42 4.47 6.06
C ASP A 60 -1.52 6.00 6.22
N LYS A 61 -0.38 6.69 6.22
CA LYS A 61 -0.32 8.15 6.35
C LYS A 61 -1.09 8.85 5.23
N LYS A 62 -0.87 8.45 3.97
CA LYS A 62 -1.54 9.07 2.81
C LYS A 62 -3.02 8.72 2.78
N TRP A 63 -3.38 7.47 3.05
CA TRP A 63 -4.76 7.02 3.07
C TRP A 63 -5.60 7.73 4.15
N ARG A 64 -5.06 7.88 5.36
CA ARG A 64 -5.73 8.64 6.44
C ARG A 64 -5.97 10.10 6.06
N ARG A 65 -5.02 10.75 5.39
CA ARG A 65 -5.19 12.15 4.95
C ARG A 65 -6.37 12.30 3.99
N LEU A 66 -6.52 11.37 3.03
CA LEU A 66 -7.66 11.39 2.10
C LEU A 66 -9.01 11.15 2.79
N ARG A 67 -9.03 10.39 3.89
CA ARG A 67 -10.23 10.19 4.71
C ARG A 67 -10.61 11.41 5.57
N VAL A 68 -9.66 12.30 5.88
CA VAL A 68 -9.91 13.51 6.67
C VAL A 68 -10.35 14.68 5.78
N LEU A 69 -9.99 14.66 4.50
CA LEU A 69 -10.35 15.68 3.52
C LEU A 69 -11.74 15.47 2.88
N ASN A 70 -12.44 14.39 3.23
CA ASN A 70 -13.80 14.05 2.77
C ASN A 70 -14.73 13.86 3.96
#